data_AF-A0A7R8ZIY0-F1
#
_entry.id   AF-A0A7R8ZIY0-F1
#
_cell.length_a   1.000
_cell.length_b   1.000
_cell.length_c   1.000
_cell.angle_alpha   90.00
_cell.angle_beta   90.00
_cell.angle_gamma   90.00
#
_symmetry.space_group_name_H-M   'P 1'
#
loop_
_entity.id
_entity.type
_entity.pdbx_description
1 polymer ?
#
loop_
_entity_poly.entity_id
_entity_poly.type
_entity_poly.pdbx_seq_one_letter_code
_entity_poly.pdbx_strand_id
1 'polypeptide(L)'
;RRERVTENPNGLPSSDEGFLVDFISIPVTVGFTSAAAITIGSSQLKSLLGIPGSADGFLDTWINFFRNIGQVQKWDSILGFGTIVVLLAMRVRERVLLNRRLKASGSQACTWSALTKLKDFSTGRNNSQLSPGLRLFRTFIWLLSLARNALVIIIGIVLAYTLSDENGENAPFRLTGDVREGLPPFQPPPFSTSSNTTEYTFGDMVNIYGTAIGVVPLLSILGHIAIAKAF
;
A
#
# COMPACT_ATOMS: atom_id res chain seq x y z
N ARG A 1 27.05 -5.64 28.75
CA ARG A 1 28.42 -5.20 28.37
C ARG A 1 28.31 -3.78 27.80
N ARG A 2 28.39 -2.80 28.71
CA ARG A 2 28.59 -1.34 28.54
C ARG A 2 27.80 -0.61 27.46
N GLU A 3 26.76 0.07 27.92
CA GLU A 3 26.42 1.43 27.48
C GLU A 3 27.70 2.26 27.31
N ARG A 4 27.87 2.87 26.14
CA ARG A 4 28.79 3.98 25.96
C ARG A 4 27.98 5.13 25.39
N VAL A 5 27.43 5.93 26.31
CA VAL A 5 27.03 7.31 26.05
C VAL A 5 28.30 8.02 25.56
N THR A 6 28.35 8.36 24.28
CA THR A 6 29.34 9.31 23.78
C THR A 6 28.84 10.70 24.13
N GLU A 7 29.29 11.24 25.27
CA GLU A 7 29.18 12.66 25.55
C GLU A 7 29.96 13.44 24.48
N ASN A 8 29.24 14.32 23.78
CA ASN A 8 29.81 15.33 22.91
C ASN A 8 30.14 16.57 23.77
N PRO A 9 31.41 17.05 23.80
CA PRO A 9 31.81 18.13 24.70
C PRO A 9 31.36 19.55 24.27
N ASN A 10 30.59 19.70 23.20
CA ASN A 10 30.00 20.98 22.77
C ASN A 10 28.47 20.97 22.88
N GLY A 11 27.98 20.65 24.08
CA GLY A 11 26.56 20.45 24.38
C GLY A 11 25.70 21.71 24.24
N LEU A 12 25.31 22.05 23.01
CA LEU A 12 23.93 22.47 22.79
C LEU A 12 23.04 21.24 23.07
N PRO A 13 21.98 21.35 23.88
CA PRO A 13 21.03 20.26 24.04
C PRO A 13 20.51 19.93 22.64
N SER A 14 20.77 18.71 22.17
CA SER A 14 20.06 18.15 21.03
C SER A 14 18.59 18.13 21.43
N SER A 15 17.89 19.14 20.90
CA SER A 15 16.46 19.43 20.92
C SER A 15 15.58 18.23 21.26
N ASP A 16 14.50 18.53 21.99
CA ASP A 16 13.43 17.67 22.51
C ASP A 16 12.77 16.69 21.50
N GLU A 17 13.24 16.69 20.25
CA GLU A 17 12.82 15.83 19.15
C GLU A 17 13.24 14.36 19.34
N GLY A 18 14.37 14.10 20.02
CA GLY A 18 14.82 12.74 20.35
C GLY A 18 13.93 12.05 21.39
N PHE A 19 13.42 12.82 22.35
CA PHE A 19 12.54 12.34 23.42
C PHE A 19 11.22 11.80 22.83
N LEU A 20 10.53 12.59 21.99
CA LEU A 20 9.24 12.22 21.40
C LEU A 20 9.31 10.96 20.51
N VAL A 21 10.40 10.79 19.77
CA VAL A 21 10.64 9.60 18.94
C VAL A 21 10.79 8.35 19.80
N ASP A 22 11.34 8.45 21.00
CA ASP A 22 11.47 7.34 21.95
C ASP A 22 10.17 6.99 22.70
N PHE A 23 9.16 7.88 22.73
CA PHE A 23 7.85 7.59 23.36
C PHE A 23 6.97 6.61 22.59
N ILE A 24 7.17 6.47 21.28
CA ILE A 24 6.40 5.51 20.49
C ILE A 24 7.10 4.16 20.55
N SER A 25 6.61 3.32 21.47
CA SER A 25 7.11 1.96 21.63
C SER A 25 6.86 1.12 20.37
N ILE A 26 7.84 0.29 20.00
CA ILE A 26 7.73 -0.65 18.87
C ILE A 26 6.45 -1.52 18.94
N PRO A 27 6.02 -2.01 20.13
CA PRO A 27 4.75 -2.74 20.26
C PRO A 27 3.52 -1.94 19.83
N VAL A 28 3.46 -0.62 20.11
CA VAL A 28 2.34 0.25 19.72
C VAL A 28 2.26 0.36 18.20
N THR A 29 3.39 0.58 17.53
CA THR A 29 3.44 0.67 16.06
C THR A 29 3.04 -0.66 15.39
N VAL A 30 3.47 -1.80 15.94
CA VAL A 30 3.12 -3.13 15.41
C VAL A 30 1.63 -3.42 15.62
N GLY A 31 1.06 -3.09 16.79
CA GLY A 31 -0.36 -3.22 17.07
C GLY A 31 -1.21 -2.35 16.13
N PHE A 32 -0.82 -1.08 15.96
CA PHE A 32 -1.48 -0.15 15.04
C PHE A 32 -1.42 -0.64 13.58
N THR A 33 -0.24 -1.05 13.10
CA THR A 33 -0.05 -1.54 11.72
C THR A 33 -0.85 -2.82 11.47
N SER A 34 -0.92 -3.71 12.46
CA SER A 34 -1.70 -4.96 12.36
C SER A 34 -3.20 -4.66 12.30
N ALA A 35 -3.71 -3.76 13.15
CA ALA A 35 -5.11 -3.34 13.10
C ALA A 35 -5.45 -2.66 11.76
N ALA A 36 -4.58 -1.75 11.28
CA ALA A 36 -4.72 -1.12 9.97
C ALA A 36 -4.72 -2.14 8.83
N ALA A 37 -3.84 -3.15 8.87
CA ALA A 37 -3.78 -4.22 7.89
C ALA A 37 -5.08 -5.05 7.87
N ILE A 38 -5.66 -5.35 9.03
CA ILE A 38 -6.94 -6.06 9.14
C ILE A 38 -8.08 -5.20 8.57
N THR A 39 -8.14 -3.91 8.90
CA THR A 39 -9.17 -2.98 8.40
C THR A 39 -9.09 -2.81 6.88
N ILE A 40 -7.89 -2.59 6.34
CA ILE A 40 -7.67 -2.49 4.89
C ILE A 40 -8.00 -3.82 4.22
N GLY A 41 -7.55 -4.95 4.74
CA GLY A 41 -7.89 -6.26 4.20
C GLY A 41 -9.41 -6.50 4.18
N SER A 42 -10.11 -6.10 5.24
CA SER A 42 -11.56 -6.24 5.36
C SER A 42 -12.33 -5.32 4.40
N SER A 43 -11.85 -4.10 4.14
CA SER A 43 -12.49 -3.19 3.18
C SER A 43 -12.34 -3.66 1.73
N GLN A 44 -11.20 -4.27 1.40
CA GLN A 44 -10.95 -4.81 0.06
C GLN A 44 -11.70 -6.13 -0.21
N LEU A 45 -12.12 -6.86 0.84
CA LEU A 45 -12.84 -8.13 0.70
C LEU A 45 -14.16 -8.01 -0.07
N LYS A 46 -14.90 -6.91 0.13
CA LYS A 46 -16.13 -6.63 -0.61
C LYS A 46 -15.88 -6.45 -2.11
N SER A 47 -14.84 -5.69 -2.45
CA SER A 47 -14.42 -5.44 -3.83
C SER A 47 -13.96 -6.74 -4.50
N LEU A 48 -13.25 -7.59 -3.76
CA LEU A 48 -12.77 -8.88 -4.26
C LEU A 48 -13.89 -9.85 -4.67
N LEU A 49 -15.04 -9.81 -3.98
CA LEU A 49 -16.15 -10.74 -4.21
C LEU A 49 -17.31 -10.13 -5.02
N GLY A 50 -17.22 -8.85 -5.37
CA GLY A 50 -18.26 -8.15 -6.13
C GLY A 50 -19.61 -8.07 -5.39
N ILE A 51 -19.59 -7.98 -4.05
CA ILE A 51 -20.83 -7.95 -3.26
C ILE A 51 -21.50 -6.58 -3.35
N PRO A 52 -22.79 -6.48 -3.73
CA PRO A 52 -23.51 -5.22 -3.79
C PRO A 52 -23.74 -4.61 -2.39
N GLY A 53 -23.60 -3.29 -2.29
CA GLY A 53 -23.94 -2.50 -1.09
C GLY A 53 -22.76 -1.73 -0.48
N SER A 54 -22.98 -0.44 -0.25
CA SER A 54 -22.12 0.42 0.56
C SER A 54 -22.45 0.18 2.03
N ALA A 55 -21.43 0.03 2.89
CA ALA A 55 -21.65 0.02 4.32
C ALA A 55 -20.63 0.95 4.96
N ASP A 56 -21.11 1.84 5.82
CA ASP A 56 -20.31 2.85 6.48
C ASP A 56 -19.78 2.26 7.78
N GLY A 57 -18.57 1.71 7.73
CA GLY A 57 -17.89 1.15 8.90
C GLY A 57 -17.51 -0.32 8.75
N PHE A 58 -16.64 -0.76 9.66
CA PHE A 58 -16.05 -2.09 9.63
C PHE A 58 -17.09 -3.19 9.91
N LEU A 59 -17.88 -3.05 10.99
CA LEU A 59 -18.86 -4.08 11.38
C LEU A 59 -20.01 -4.18 10.38
N ASP A 60 -20.52 -3.05 9.90
CA ASP A 60 -21.58 -3.03 8.89
C ASP A 60 -21.11 -3.65 7.57
N THR A 61 -19.82 -3.52 7.27
CA THR A 61 -19.19 -4.22 6.15
C THR A 61 -19.25 -5.74 6.29
N TRP A 62 -18.94 -6.27 7.47
CA TRP A 62 -19.01 -7.70 7.74
C TRP A 62 -20.44 -8.23 7.78
N ILE A 63 -21.37 -7.48 8.37
CA ILE A 63 -22.80 -7.84 8.38
C ILE A 63 -23.33 -7.90 6.94
N ASN A 64 -23.00 -6.90 6.11
CA ASN A 64 -23.40 -6.89 4.71
C ASN A 64 -22.77 -8.06 3.92
N PHE A 65 -21.51 -8.40 4.20
CA PHE A 65 -20.81 -9.54 3.60
C PHE A 65 -21.52 -10.86 3.88
N PHE A 66 -21.83 -11.17 5.16
CA PHE A 66 -22.46 -12.44 5.52
C PHE A 66 -23.91 -12.55 5.03
N ARG A 67 -24.63 -11.42 4.93
CA ARG A 67 -25.99 -11.40 4.38
C ARG A 67 -26.03 -11.64 2.87
N ASN A 68 -25.06 -11.10 2.13
CA ASN A 68 -25.03 -11.14 0.67
C ASN A 68 -24.04 -12.15 0.08
N ILE A 69 -23.49 -13.05 0.91
CA ILE A 69 -22.51 -14.07 0.48
C ILE A 69 -23.05 -15.00 -0.62
N GLY A 70 -24.38 -15.11 -0.75
CA GLY A 70 -25.04 -15.87 -1.82
C GLY A 70 -25.14 -15.14 -3.17
N GLN A 71 -25.00 -13.81 -3.21
CA GLN A 71 -25.12 -12.99 -4.42
C GLN A 71 -23.76 -12.64 -5.05
N VAL A 72 -22.73 -13.43 -4.72
CA VAL A 72 -21.35 -13.20 -5.17
C VAL A 72 -21.26 -13.29 -6.69
N GLN A 73 -20.68 -12.25 -7.31
CA GLN A 73 -20.35 -12.27 -8.73
C GLN A 73 -19.14 -13.19 -8.94
N LYS A 74 -19.41 -14.38 -9.47
CA LYS A 74 -18.41 -15.45 -9.65
C LYS A 74 -17.23 -14.98 -10.50
N TRP A 75 -17.50 -14.17 -11.53
CA TRP A 75 -16.50 -13.64 -12.44
C TRP A 75 -15.54 -12.66 -11.73
N ASP A 76 -16.05 -11.68 -10.99
CA ASP A 76 -15.24 -10.76 -10.17
C ASP A 76 -14.37 -11.51 -9.16
N SER A 77 -14.93 -12.52 -8.51
CA SER A 77 -14.21 -13.36 -7.54
C SER A 77 -13.07 -14.13 -8.19
N ILE A 78 -13.29 -14.74 -9.36
CA ILE A 78 -12.26 -15.49 -10.09
C ILE A 78 -11.12 -14.55 -10.52
N LEU A 79 -11.45 -13.37 -11.05
CA LEU A 79 -10.46 -12.38 -11.47
C LEU A 79 -9.66 -11.87 -10.26
N GLY A 80 -10.35 -11.56 -9.15
CA GLY A 80 -9.77 -11.12 -7.90
C GLY A 80 -8.83 -12.16 -7.27
N PHE A 81 -9.28 -13.40 -7.08
CA PHE A 81 -8.42 -14.47 -6.57
C PHE A 81 -7.28 -14.80 -7.54
N GLY A 82 -7.54 -14.80 -8.85
CA GLY A 82 -6.51 -15.02 -9.87
C GLY A 82 -5.39 -13.99 -9.79
N THR A 83 -5.73 -12.70 -9.67
CA THR A 83 -4.73 -11.63 -9.51
C THR A 83 -3.95 -11.75 -8.20
N ILE A 84 -4.59 -12.12 -7.08
CA ILE A 84 -3.89 -12.40 -5.82
C ILE A 84 -2.89 -13.55 -5.99
N VAL A 85 -3.29 -14.65 -6.62
CA VAL A 85 -2.40 -15.81 -6.86
C VAL A 85 -1.19 -15.40 -7.71
N VAL A 86 -1.40 -14.62 -8.77
CA VAL A 86 -0.32 -14.10 -9.62
C VAL A 86 0.63 -13.21 -8.84
N LEU A 87 0.11 -12.25 -8.06
CA LEU A 87 0.92 -11.35 -7.23
C LEU A 87 1.73 -12.12 -6.18
N LEU A 88 1.12 -13.12 -5.54
CA LEU A 88 1.80 -14.00 -4.59
C LEU A 88 2.87 -14.86 -5.27
N ALA A 89 2.58 -15.46 -6.42
CA ALA A 89 3.53 -16.26 -7.18
C ALA A 89 4.76 -15.43 -7.60
N MET A 90 4.53 -14.21 -8.09
CA MET A 90 5.59 -13.25 -8.42
C MET A 90 6.44 -12.92 -7.18
N ARG A 91 5.79 -12.64 -6.04
CA ARG A 91 6.47 -12.33 -4.78
C ARG A 91 7.27 -13.51 -4.22
N VAL A 92 6.75 -14.73 -4.34
CA VAL A 92 7.45 -15.96 -3.93
C VAL A 92 8.68 -16.18 -4.81
N ARG A 93 8.57 -16.01 -6.13
CA ARG A 93 9.70 -16.14 -7.06
C ARG A 93 10.85 -15.20 -6.69
N GLU A 94 10.55 -13.96 -6.33
CA GLU A 94 11.57 -13.02 -5.82
C GLU A 94 12.26 -13.52 -4.57
N ARG A 95 11.48 -13.95 -3.57
CA ARG A 95 12.03 -14.45 -2.31
C ARG A 95 12.89 -15.69 -2.53
N VAL A 96 12.48 -16.60 -3.42
CA VAL A 96 13.25 -17.81 -3.78
C VAL A 96 14.51 -17.46 -4.55
N LEU A 97 14.45 -16.56 -5.54
CA LEU A 97 15.64 -16.10 -6.27
C LEU A 97 16.63 -15.40 -5.34
N LEU A 98 16.13 -14.58 -4.41
CA LEU A 98 16.95 -13.94 -3.39
C LEU A 98 17.58 -14.99 -2.49
N ASN A 99 16.81 -15.95 -1.95
CA ASN A 99 17.33 -17.02 -1.09
C ASN A 99 18.40 -17.87 -1.80
N ARG A 100 18.22 -18.18 -3.09
CA ARG A 100 19.22 -18.89 -3.89
C ARG A 100 20.50 -18.06 -4.08
N ARG A 101 20.37 -16.75 -4.34
CA ARG A 101 21.50 -15.83 -4.48
C ARG A 101 22.25 -15.64 -3.16
N LEU A 102 21.54 -15.58 -2.03
CA LEU A 102 22.13 -15.52 -0.69
C LEU A 102 22.92 -16.79 -0.37
N LYS A 103 22.36 -17.98 -0.67
CA LYS A 103 23.04 -19.26 -0.46
C LYS A 103 24.27 -19.44 -1.36
N ALA A 104 24.19 -18.99 -2.62
CA ALA A 104 25.33 -18.98 -3.55
C ALA A 104 26.42 -17.96 -3.17
N SER A 105 26.07 -16.89 -2.45
CA SER A 105 27.03 -15.89 -1.97
C SER A 105 27.81 -16.31 -0.71
N GLY A 106 27.50 -17.47 -0.11
CA GLY A 106 28.29 -18.06 0.98
C GLY A 106 28.40 -17.23 2.26
N SER A 107 27.59 -16.18 2.46
CA SER A 107 27.68 -15.28 3.61
C SER A 107 26.53 -15.53 4.58
N GLN A 108 26.81 -16.29 5.62
CA GLN A 108 25.93 -16.53 6.76
C GLN A 108 25.88 -15.27 7.65
N ALA A 109 25.04 -14.31 7.33
CA ALA A 109 24.72 -13.20 8.24
C ALA A 109 23.20 -13.05 8.31
N CYS A 110 22.60 -13.76 9.28
CA CYS A 110 21.18 -13.82 9.59
C CYS A 110 20.65 -12.54 10.26
N THR A 111 20.94 -11.36 9.70
CA THR A 111 20.35 -10.10 10.16
C THR A 111 19.63 -9.41 9.00
N TRP A 112 18.43 -8.87 9.26
CA TRP A 112 17.67 -8.07 8.28
C TRP A 112 18.47 -6.87 7.75
N SER A 113 19.47 -6.40 8.51
CA SER A 113 20.44 -5.37 8.13
C SER A 113 21.45 -5.81 7.05
N ALA A 114 21.78 -7.10 6.95
CA ALA A 114 22.59 -7.63 5.85
C ALA A 114 21.77 -7.75 4.55
N LEU A 115 20.45 -7.93 4.66
CA LEU A 115 19.55 -8.10 3.52
C LEU A 115 19.37 -6.82 2.71
N THR A 116 19.32 -5.65 3.37
CA THR A 116 19.31 -4.33 2.72
C THR A 116 20.64 -4.08 2.01
N LYS A 117 21.78 -4.33 2.67
CA LYS A 117 23.11 -4.21 2.05
C LYS A 117 23.34 -5.17 0.88
N LEU A 118 22.73 -6.36 0.89
CA LEU A 118 22.83 -7.31 -0.21
C LEU A 118 21.91 -6.97 -1.39
N LYS A 119 20.80 -6.27 -1.16
CA LYS A 119 19.98 -5.68 -2.24
C LYS A 119 20.76 -4.58 -2.98
N ASP A 120 21.51 -3.78 -2.24
CA ASP A 120 22.38 -2.74 -2.80
C ASP A 120 23.62 -3.34 -3.48
N PHE A 121 24.20 -4.40 -2.91
CA PHE A 121 25.38 -5.08 -3.48
C PHE A 121 25.08 -5.94 -4.72
N SER A 122 23.92 -6.60 -4.78
CA SER A 122 23.49 -7.44 -5.93
C SER A 122 23.16 -6.61 -7.18
N THR A 123 22.79 -5.33 -7.00
CA THR A 123 22.58 -4.39 -8.11
C THR A 123 23.90 -3.98 -8.78
N GLY A 124 25.06 -4.16 -8.10
CA GLY A 124 26.36 -3.62 -8.52
C GLY A 124 27.37 -4.60 -9.12
N ARG A 125 27.27 -5.93 -8.95
CA ARG A 125 28.35 -6.83 -9.40
C ARG A 125 28.13 -7.35 -10.83
N ASN A 126 29.08 -6.98 -11.69
CA ASN A 126 29.26 -7.30 -13.11
C ASN A 126 28.58 -6.33 -14.10
N ASN A 127 28.89 -5.04 -14.04
CA ASN A 127 28.63 -4.08 -15.13
C ASN A 127 29.84 -3.83 -16.04
N SER A 128 31.04 -4.22 -15.61
CA SER A 128 32.28 -4.02 -16.37
C SER A 128 32.47 -4.99 -17.55
N GLN A 129 31.67 -6.05 -17.62
CA GLN A 129 31.81 -7.15 -18.60
C GLN A 129 30.66 -7.27 -19.62
N LEU A 130 29.61 -6.44 -19.54
CA LEU A 130 28.42 -6.56 -20.41
C LEU A 130 28.39 -5.52 -21.54
N SER A 131 27.88 -5.91 -22.71
CA SER A 131 27.63 -4.97 -23.83
C SER A 131 26.60 -3.89 -23.45
N PRO A 132 26.65 -2.69 -24.04
CA PRO A 132 25.70 -1.61 -23.73
C PRO A 132 24.23 -2.04 -23.87
N GLY A 133 23.91 -2.83 -24.90
CA GLY A 133 22.56 -3.37 -25.12
C GLY A 133 22.12 -4.35 -24.03
N LEU A 134 23.02 -5.21 -23.54
CA LEU A 134 22.71 -6.15 -22.47
C LEU A 134 22.58 -5.46 -21.10
N ARG A 135 23.29 -4.35 -20.88
CA ARG A 135 23.09 -3.48 -19.70
C ARG A 135 21.70 -2.86 -19.71
N LEU A 136 21.27 -2.32 -20.85
CA LEU A 136 19.93 -1.74 -21.02
C LEU A 136 18.84 -2.79 -20.77
N PHE A 137 18.99 -3.98 -21.35
CA PHE A 137 18.07 -5.10 -21.14
C PHE A 137 17.99 -5.53 -19.66
N ARG A 138 19.13 -5.53 -18.96
CA ARG A 138 19.16 -5.87 -17.53
C ARG A 138 18.49 -4.80 -16.66
N THR A 139 18.73 -3.53 -16.94
CA THR A 139 18.03 -2.41 -16.28
C THR A 139 16.53 -2.48 -16.55
N PHE A 140 16.12 -2.83 -17.77
CA PHE A 140 14.72 -3.04 -18.12
C PHE A 140 14.09 -4.19 -17.33
N ILE A 141 14.77 -5.34 -17.18
CA ILE A 141 14.28 -6.46 -16.35
C ILE A 141 14.20 -6.08 -14.86
N TRP A 142 15.13 -5.26 -14.36
CA TRP A 142 15.11 -4.75 -13.00
C TRP A 142 13.94 -3.78 -12.79
N LEU A 143 13.69 -2.88 -13.74
CA LEU A 143 12.58 -1.94 -13.73
C LEU A 143 11.22 -2.66 -13.86
N LEU A 144 11.13 -3.67 -14.72
CA LEU A 144 9.96 -4.53 -14.86
C LEU A 144 9.68 -5.33 -13.57
N SER A 145 10.73 -5.71 -12.84
CA SER A 145 10.61 -6.33 -11.51
C SER A 145 10.23 -5.35 -10.40
N LEU A 146 10.46 -4.05 -10.58
CA LEU A 146 9.98 -3.02 -9.66
C LEU A 146 8.50 -2.68 -9.92
N ALA A 147 8.05 -2.76 -11.18
CA ALA A 147 6.71 -2.39 -11.63
C ALA A 147 5.65 -3.52 -11.59
N ARG A 148 5.82 -4.53 -10.74
CA ARG A 148 5.00 -5.77 -10.76
C ARG A 148 3.50 -5.53 -10.58
N ASN A 149 3.13 -4.65 -9.66
CA ASN A 149 1.73 -4.30 -9.43
C ASN A 149 1.12 -3.63 -10.66
N ALA A 150 1.89 -2.77 -11.35
CA ALA A 150 1.44 -2.12 -12.58
C ALA A 150 1.27 -3.13 -13.72
N LEU A 151 2.16 -4.13 -13.84
CA LEU A 151 2.04 -5.18 -14.84
C LEU A 151 0.76 -6.00 -14.67
N VAL A 152 0.39 -6.35 -13.43
CA VAL A 152 -0.86 -7.07 -13.14
C VAL A 152 -2.09 -6.22 -13.50
N ILE A 153 -2.05 -4.92 -13.23
CA ILE A 153 -3.13 -3.99 -13.60
C ILE A 153 -3.29 -3.93 -15.13
N ILE A 154 -2.20 -3.77 -15.88
CA ILE A 154 -2.25 -3.70 -17.35
C ILE A 154 -2.85 -4.99 -17.94
N ILE A 155 -2.42 -6.16 -17.44
CA ILE A 155 -3.00 -7.44 -17.87
C ILE A 155 -4.49 -7.50 -17.54
N GLY A 156 -4.89 -7.06 -16.35
CA GLY A 156 -6.30 -6.98 -15.95
C GLY A 156 -7.13 -6.09 -16.86
N ILE A 157 -6.59 -4.92 -17.26
CA ILE A 157 -7.24 -3.99 -18.19
C ILE A 157 -7.42 -4.65 -19.56
N VAL A 158 -6.37 -5.29 -20.09
CA VAL A 158 -6.44 -5.98 -21.39
C VAL A 158 -7.47 -7.12 -21.33
N LEU A 159 -7.46 -7.93 -20.28
CA LEU A 159 -8.44 -9.02 -20.09
C LEU A 159 -9.87 -8.47 -20.02
N ALA A 160 -10.08 -7.41 -19.24
CA ALA A 160 -11.38 -6.74 -19.13
C ALA A 160 -11.83 -6.20 -20.50
N TYR A 161 -10.94 -5.58 -21.27
CA TYR A 161 -11.24 -5.08 -22.61
C TYR A 161 -11.62 -6.21 -23.57
N THR A 162 -10.87 -7.31 -23.60
CA THR A 162 -11.16 -8.46 -24.50
C THR A 162 -12.43 -9.22 -24.15
N LEU A 163 -12.87 -9.16 -22.90
CA LEU A 163 -14.06 -9.87 -22.40
C LEU A 163 -15.29 -8.96 -22.32
N SER A 164 -15.14 -7.67 -22.58
CA SER A 164 -16.25 -6.73 -22.70
C SER A 164 -16.75 -6.74 -24.15
N ASP A 165 -18.03 -7.04 -24.33
CA ASP A 165 -18.69 -7.02 -25.64
C ASP A 165 -18.83 -5.58 -26.16
N GLU A 166 -18.94 -5.39 -27.47
CA GLU A 166 -18.87 -4.07 -28.16
C GLU A 166 -19.92 -3.05 -27.66
N ASN A 167 -21.00 -3.51 -27.01
CA ASN A 167 -22.06 -2.67 -26.46
C ASN A 167 -21.86 -2.29 -24.98
N GLY A 168 -20.83 -2.82 -24.29
CA GLY A 168 -20.54 -2.53 -22.88
C GLY A 168 -21.59 -3.00 -21.86
N GLU A 169 -22.75 -3.51 -22.30
CA GLU A 169 -23.86 -3.92 -21.42
C GLU A 169 -23.65 -5.28 -20.74
N ASN A 170 -22.88 -6.18 -21.35
CA ASN A 170 -22.67 -7.56 -20.87
C ASN A 170 -21.23 -7.81 -20.40
N ALA A 171 -20.62 -6.87 -19.69
CA ALA A 171 -19.34 -7.15 -19.04
C ALA A 171 -19.56 -8.12 -17.87
N PRO A 172 -18.88 -9.28 -17.82
CA PRO A 172 -19.00 -10.22 -16.71
C PRO A 172 -18.41 -9.66 -15.41
N PHE A 173 -17.68 -8.55 -15.48
CA PHE A 173 -17.03 -7.89 -14.36
C PHE A 173 -17.55 -6.49 -14.13
N ARG A 174 -17.52 -6.03 -12.88
CA ARG A 174 -17.84 -4.65 -12.56
C ARG A 174 -16.69 -3.71 -12.96
N LEU A 175 -16.90 -2.98 -14.05
CA LEU A 175 -15.93 -1.98 -14.53
C LEU A 175 -15.93 -0.72 -13.65
N THR A 176 -14.78 -0.05 -13.59
CA THR A 176 -14.67 1.28 -13.00
C THR A 176 -15.51 2.26 -13.81
N GLY A 177 -16.35 3.06 -13.15
CA GLY A 177 -17.19 4.04 -13.84
C GLY A 177 -16.39 5.12 -14.56
N ASP A 178 -17.08 5.96 -15.34
CA ASP A 178 -16.44 7.01 -16.13
C ASP A 178 -15.64 7.99 -15.26
N VAL A 179 -14.39 8.19 -15.68
CA VAL A 179 -13.49 9.17 -15.08
C VAL A 179 -13.62 10.46 -15.87
N ARG A 180 -14.14 11.52 -15.24
CA ARG A 180 -14.26 12.84 -15.87
C ARG A 180 -12.87 13.37 -16.25
N GLU A 181 -12.74 13.85 -17.48
CA GLU A 181 -11.49 14.42 -17.98
C GLU A 181 -11.23 15.81 -17.37
N GLY A 182 -9.96 16.07 -17.04
CA GLY A 182 -9.50 17.39 -16.59
C GLY A 182 -9.23 17.50 -15.09
N LEU A 183 -8.55 18.58 -14.72
CA LEU A 183 -8.32 18.94 -13.31
C LEU A 183 -9.65 19.50 -12.74
N PRO A 184 -10.05 19.14 -11.51
CA PRO A 184 -11.10 19.88 -10.84
C PRO A 184 -10.71 21.38 -10.78
N PRO A 185 -11.69 22.29 -10.87
CA PRO A 185 -11.39 23.72 -10.78
C PRO A 185 -10.68 24.02 -9.45
N PHE A 186 -9.60 24.81 -9.51
CA PHE A 186 -8.88 25.22 -8.31
C PHE A 186 -9.74 26.20 -7.53
N GLN A 187 -10.45 25.70 -6.53
CA GLN A 187 -11.28 26.49 -5.64
C GLN A 187 -10.88 26.22 -4.19
N PRO A 188 -10.82 27.25 -3.34
CA PRO A 188 -10.66 27.02 -1.90
C PRO A 188 -11.83 26.17 -1.39
N PRO A 189 -11.62 25.35 -0.34
CA PRO A 189 -12.68 24.51 0.21
C PRO A 189 -13.87 25.40 0.66
N PRO A 190 -15.11 25.03 0.33
CA PRO A 190 -16.27 25.79 0.75
C PRO A 190 -16.45 25.66 2.27
N PHE A 191 -16.56 26.79 2.97
CA PHE A 191 -16.82 26.83 4.42
C PHE A 191 -18.31 26.70 4.78
N SER A 192 -19.18 26.65 3.76
CA SER A 192 -20.59 26.30 3.87
C SER A 192 -21.02 25.53 2.62
N THR A 193 -21.83 24.48 2.80
CA THR A 193 -22.40 23.72 1.67
C THR A 193 -23.87 23.41 1.94
N SER A 194 -24.72 23.68 0.97
CA SER A 194 -26.13 23.27 1.03
C SER A 194 -26.28 21.96 0.28
N SER A 195 -26.48 20.87 1.03
CA SER A 195 -26.80 19.55 0.46
C SER A 195 -28.19 19.15 0.94
N ASN A 196 -29.10 18.88 0.00
CA ASN A 196 -30.47 18.43 0.26
C ASN A 196 -31.25 19.26 1.29
N THR A 197 -31.32 20.59 1.10
CA THR A 197 -32.11 21.53 1.94
C THR A 197 -31.55 21.80 3.34
N THR A 198 -30.51 21.07 3.76
CA THR A 198 -29.73 21.37 4.98
C THR A 198 -28.46 22.12 4.62
N GLU A 199 -28.29 23.30 5.23
CA GLU A 199 -27.03 24.07 5.16
C GLU A 199 -26.06 23.51 6.21
N TYR A 200 -24.92 23.01 5.76
CA TYR A 200 -23.84 22.55 6.62
C TYR A 200 -22.82 23.68 6.78
N THR A 201 -22.65 24.14 8.02
CA THR A 201 -21.63 25.13 8.37
C THR A 201 -20.30 24.41 8.68
N PHE A 202 -19.18 25.13 8.67
CA PHE A 202 -17.88 24.61 9.12
C PHE A 202 -17.93 23.86 10.47
N GLY A 203 -18.69 24.36 11.43
CA GLY A 203 -18.88 23.69 12.73
C GLY A 203 -19.55 22.31 12.61
N ASP A 204 -20.56 22.19 11.74
CA ASP A 204 -21.23 20.91 11.48
C ASP A 204 -20.29 19.93 10.78
N MET A 205 -19.47 20.42 9.85
CA MET A 205 -18.42 19.61 9.23
C MET A 205 -17.43 19.09 10.28
N VAL A 206 -16.95 19.95 11.19
CA VAL A 206 -16.05 19.55 12.28
C VAL A 206 -16.68 18.49 13.17
N ASN A 207 -17.97 18.62 13.48
CA ASN A 207 -18.71 17.64 14.28
C ASN A 207 -18.94 16.32 13.53
N ILE A 208 -19.22 16.37 12.22
CA ILE A 208 -19.39 15.18 11.36
C ILE A 208 -18.08 14.39 11.27
N TYR A 209 -16.95 15.06 11.04
CA TYR A 209 -15.64 14.41 11.02
C TYR A 209 -15.14 14.03 12.42
N GLY A 210 -15.61 14.72 13.46
CA GLY A 210 -15.38 14.40 14.86
C GLY A 210 -13.89 14.22 15.19
N THR A 211 -13.55 13.08 15.81
CA THR A 211 -12.19 12.77 16.24
C THR A 211 -11.22 12.53 15.08
N ALA A 212 -11.70 12.28 13.86
CA ALA A 212 -10.85 12.03 12.70
C ALA A 212 -9.93 13.21 12.40
N ILE A 213 -10.35 14.44 12.71
CA ILE A 213 -9.56 15.66 12.51
C ILE A 213 -8.26 15.62 13.32
N GLY A 214 -8.30 15.12 14.55
CA GLY A 214 -7.10 14.96 15.38
C GLY A 214 -6.32 13.68 15.06
N VAL A 215 -7.02 12.60 14.71
CA VAL A 215 -6.40 11.30 14.46
C VAL A 215 -5.61 11.29 13.15
N VAL A 216 -6.13 11.86 12.06
CA VAL A 216 -5.46 11.79 10.74
C VAL A 216 -4.05 12.41 10.75
N PRO A 217 -3.82 13.63 11.29
CA PRO A 217 -2.47 14.18 11.42
C PRO A 217 -1.56 13.34 12.34
N LEU A 218 -2.10 12.80 13.43
CA LEU A 218 -1.35 11.91 14.32
C LEU A 218 -0.90 10.65 13.58
N LEU A 219 -1.79 10.03 12.78
CA LEU A 219 -1.44 8.88 11.94
C LEU A 219 -0.36 9.22 10.90
N SER A 220 -0.42 10.43 10.33
CA SER A 220 0.61 10.91 9.40
C SER A 220 1.98 10.99 10.07
N ILE A 221 2.06 11.60 11.27
CA ILE A 221 3.31 11.70 12.06
C ILE A 221 3.83 10.31 12.43
N LEU A 222 2.95 9.41 12.91
CA LEU A 222 3.33 8.03 13.24
C LEU A 222 3.93 7.29 12.03
N GLY A 223 3.34 7.46 10.85
CA GLY A 223 3.86 6.88 9.61
C GLY A 223 5.26 7.39 9.26
N HIS A 224 5.49 8.70 9.39
CA HIS A 224 6.78 9.31 9.08
C HIS A 224 7.87 8.86 10.07
N ILE A 225 7.56 8.79 11.37
CA ILE A 225 8.49 8.28 12.40
C ILE A 225 8.82 6.80 12.16
N ALA A 226 7.83 5.98 11.81
CA ALA A 226 8.06 4.56 11.54
C ALA A 226 9.00 4.33 10.36
N ILE A 227 8.89 5.14 9.30
CA ILE A 227 9.81 5.14 8.17
C ILE A 227 11.20 5.60 8.63
N ALA A 228 11.28 6.72 9.35
CA ALA A 228 12.55 7.27 9.85
C ALA A 228 13.30 6.31 10.79
N LYS A 229 12.61 5.47 11.57
CA LYS A 229 13.24 4.42 12.38
C LYS A 229 13.66 3.18 11.57
N ALA A 230 13.04 2.96 10.41
CA ALA A 230 13.29 1.78 9.58
C ALA A 230 14.47 1.95 8.60
N PHE A 231 14.87 3.19 8.32
CA PHE A 231 15.98 3.57 7.43
C PHE A 231 17.14 4.17 8.22
#